data_AF-A0A2E7N1F5-F1
#
_entry.id   AF-A0A2E7N1F5-F1
#
_cell.length_a   1.000
_cell.length_b   1.000
_cell.length_c   1.000
_cell.angle_alpha   90.00
_cell.angle_beta   90.00
_cell.angle_gamma   90.00
#
_symmetry.space_group_name_H-M   'P 1'
#
loop_
_entity.id
_entity.type
_entity.pdbx_description
1 polymer ?
#
loop_
_entity_poly.entity_id
_entity_poly.type
_entity_poly.pdbx_seq_one_letter_code
_entity_poly.pdbx_strand_id
1 'polypeptide(L)' 'MGFEIVQRFEQEIAQFYGAPYAVATDCCTHAIELSLRVEPLAAMVCPTHTYISVPMTLQKLKLPWSWID' A
#
# COMPACT_ATOMS: atom_id res chain seq x y z
N MET A 1 -21.82 -0.30 15.09
CA MET A 1 -21.00 -1.45 15.53
C MET A 1 -19.87 -1.83 14.58
N GLY A 2 -20.07 -1.99 13.26
CA GLY A 2 -18.97 -2.38 12.35
C GLY A 2 -17.89 -1.30 12.13
N PHE A 3 -18.30 -0.07 11.83
CA PHE A 3 -17.37 1.02 11.46
C PHE A 3 -16.53 1.56 12.63
N GLU A 4 -17.07 1.53 13.86
CA GLU A 4 -16.33 1.96 15.07
C GLU A 4 -15.09 1.09 15.35
N ILE A 5 -15.18 -0.21 15.08
CA ILE A 5 -14.05 -1.14 15.26
C ILE A 5 -12.94 -0.83 14.26
N VAL A 6 -13.30 -0.55 13.00
CA VAL A 6 -12.35 -0.17 11.96
C VAL A 6 -11.65 1.14 12.31
N GLN A 7 -12.41 2.15 12.72
CA GLN A 7 -11.87 3.44 13.11
C GLN A 7 -10.91 3.32 14.31
N ARG A 8 -11.24 2.52 15.33
CA ARG A 8 -10.34 2.28 16.46
C ARG A 8 -9.05 1.57 16.02
N PHE A 9 -9.17 0.57 15.16
CA PHE A 9 -8.01 -0.14 14.62
C PHE A 9 -7.07 0.80 13.85
N GLU A 10 -7.63 1.66 13.00
CA GLU A 10 -6.86 2.69 12.28
C GLU A 10 -6.14 3.65 13.25
N GLN A 11 -6.82 4.10 14.30
CA GLN A 11 -6.21 4.96 15.33
C GLN A 11 -5.04 4.28 16.06
N GLU A 12 -5.21 3.02 16.46
CA GLU A 12 -4.17 2.25 17.15
C GLU A 12 -2.94 2.00 16.24
N ILE A 13 -3.17 1.68 14.96
CA ILE A 13 -2.09 1.49 13.98
C ILE A 13 -1.36 2.80 13.71
N ALA A 14 -2.08 3.92 13.53
CA ALA A 14 -1.47 5.23 13.33
C ALA A 14 -0.59 5.61 14.52
N GLN A 15 -1.07 5.38 15.75
CA GLN A 15 -0.32 5.62 16.98
C GLN A 15 0.92 4.72 17.08
N PHE A 16 0.80 3.42 16.76
CA PHE A 16 1.91 2.46 16.83
C PHE A 16 3.07 2.82 15.91
N TYR A 17 2.78 3.26 14.67
CA TYR A 17 3.80 3.65 13.70
C TYR A 17 4.20 5.14 13.78
N GLY A 18 3.55 5.93 14.64
CA GLY A 18 3.78 7.38 14.73
C GLY A 18 3.35 8.16 13.49
N ALA A 19 2.38 7.62 12.74
CA ALA A 19 1.85 8.24 11.53
C ALA A 19 0.66 9.16 11.84
N PRO A 20 0.41 10.22 11.06
CA PRO A 20 -0.73 11.11 11.29
C PRO A 20 -2.08 10.43 11.04
N TYR A 21 -2.12 9.43 10.14
CA TYR A 21 -3.33 8.69 9.76
C TYR A 21 -2.98 7.24 9.40
N ALA A 22 -3.96 6.35 9.48
CA ALA A 22 -3.92 5.01 8.91
C ALA A 22 -5.27 4.70 8.24
N VAL A 23 -5.25 3.82 7.23
CA VAL A 23 -6.45 3.41 6.50
C VAL A 23 -6.46 1.88 6.42
N ALA A 24 -7.51 1.26 6.93
CA ALA A 24 -7.69 -0.18 6.84
C ALA A 24 -8.19 -0.55 5.44
N THR A 25 -7.48 -1.48 4.80
CA THR A 25 -7.90 -2.12 3.54
C THR A 25 -8.20 -3.58 3.77
N ASP A 26 -8.85 -4.22 2.81
CA ASP A 26 -9.11 -5.66 2.79
C ASP A 26 -7.83 -6.50 2.62
N CYS A 27 -6.79 -5.97 1.95
CA CYS A 27 -5.48 -6.61 1.83
C CYS A 27 -4.33 -5.62 1.55
N CYS A 28 -3.10 -6.08 1.73
CA CYS A 28 -1.88 -5.30 1.47
C CYS A 28 -1.73 -4.90 -0.01
N THR A 29 -2.18 -5.73 -0.96
CA THR A 29 -2.15 -5.41 -2.39
C THR A 29 -2.97 -4.17 -2.69
N HIS A 30 -4.16 -4.06 -2.11
CA HIS A 30 -5.01 -2.87 -2.25
C HIS A 30 -4.45 -1.65 -1.50
N ALA A 31 -3.75 -1.85 -0.37
CA ALA A 31 -3.06 -0.74 0.30
C ALA A 31 -1.96 -0.14 -0.59
N ILE A 32 -1.17 -0.98 -1.27
CA ILE A 32 -0.15 -0.54 -2.23
C ILE A 32 -0.81 0.15 -3.43
N GLU A 33 -1.86 -0.44 -4.01
CA GLU A 33 -2.59 0.15 -5.12
C GLU A 33 -3.16 1.54 -4.76
N LEU A 34 -3.79 1.67 -3.60
CA LEU A 34 -4.35 2.93 -3.13
C LEU A 34 -3.25 3.98 -2.95
N SER A 35 -2.13 3.60 -2.33
CA SER A 35 -0.98 4.49 -2.12
C SER A 35 -0.45 5.04 -3.45
N LEU A 36 -0.30 4.19 -4.47
CA LEU A 36 0.17 4.58 -5.80
C LEU A 36 -0.83 5.42 -6.60
N ARG A 37 -2.12 5.31 -6.30
CA ARG A 37 -3.16 6.15 -6.92
C ARG A 37 -3.24 7.53 -6.28
N VAL A 38 -3.04 7.62 -4.97
CA VAL A 38 -3.02 8.89 -4.23
C VAL A 38 -1.77 9.69 -4.59
N GLU A 39 -0.61 9.02 -4.66
CA GLU A 39 0.66 9.65 -5.01
C GLU A 39 1.32 8.90 -6.19
N PRO A 40 0.98 9.29 -7.43
CA PRO A 40 1.55 8.66 -8.61
C PRO A 40 3.04 9.02 -8.72
N LEU A 41 3.89 8.00 -8.70
CA LEU A 41 5.34 8.14 -8.86
C LEU A 41 5.76 8.00 -10.32
N ALA A 42 6.71 8.82 -10.76
CA ALA A 42 7.14 8.88 -12.15
C ALA A 42 7.99 7.68 -12.60
N ALA A 43 8.69 7.02 -11.68
CA ALA A 43 9.46 5.80 -11.93
C ALA A 43 9.72 5.06 -10.61
N MET A 44 9.75 3.73 -10.67
CA MET A 44 9.88 2.89 -9.47
C MET A 44 10.86 1.73 -9.67
N VAL A 45 11.40 1.21 -8.57
CA VAL A 45 12.13 -0.05 -8.55
C VAL A 45 11.39 -1.08 -7.71
N CYS A 46 11.38 -2.33 -8.16
CA CYS A 46 10.76 -3.45 -7.47
C CYS A 46 11.87 -4.47 -7.11
N PRO A 47 12.01 -4.88 -5.84
CA PRO A 47 12.97 -5.92 -5.46
C PRO A 47 12.65 -7.26 -6.13
N THR A 48 13.65 -7.98 -6.64
CA THR A 48 13.46 -9.30 -7.26
C THR A 48 13.00 -10.36 -6.25
N HIS A 49 13.37 -10.21 -4.99
CA HIS A 49 12.99 -11.08 -3.87
C HIS A 49 11.77 -10.56 -3.09
N THR A 50 10.70 -10.15 -3.77
CA THR A 50 9.43 -9.69 -3.15
C THR A 50 8.26 -10.63 -3.45
N TYR A 51 7.16 -10.46 -2.71
CA TYR A 51 5.93 -11.20 -2.98
C TYR A 51 5.28 -10.74 -4.30
N ILE A 52 4.84 -11.70 -5.12
CA ILE A 52 4.40 -11.48 -6.50
C ILE A 52 3.28 -10.43 -6.67
N SER A 53 2.48 -10.19 -5.63
CA SER A 53 1.43 -9.16 -5.68
C SER A 53 1.98 -7.74 -5.93
N VAL A 54 3.22 -7.45 -5.52
CA VAL A 54 3.83 -6.13 -5.69
C VAL A 54 4.07 -5.83 -7.19
N PRO A 55 4.86 -6.62 -7.94
CA PRO A 55 5.07 -6.37 -9.37
C PRO A 55 3.77 -6.50 -10.17
N MET A 56 2.84 -7.40 -9.79
CA MET A 56 1.53 -7.50 -10.43
C MET A 56 0.72 -6.20 -10.28
N THR A 57 0.80 -5.52 -9.13
CA THR A 57 0.13 -4.22 -8.92
C THR A 57 0.73 -3.14 -9.81
N LEU A 58 2.07 -3.08 -9.90
CA LEU A 58 2.75 -2.12 -10.79
C LEU A 58 2.37 -2.34 -12.26
N GLN A 59 2.30 -3.60 -12.70
CA GLN A 59 1.84 -3.98 -14.05
C GLN A 59 0.37 -3.61 -14.27
N LYS A 60 -0.53 -3.93 -13.33
CA LYS A 60 -1.96 -3.60 -13.40
C LYS A 60 -2.18 -2.09 -13.58
N LEU A 61 -1.40 -1.28 -12.87
CA LEU A 61 -1.47 0.19 -12.93
C LEU A 61 -0.72 0.80 -14.12
N LYS A 62 -0.03 -0.01 -14.94
CA LYS A 62 0.78 0.44 -16.09
C LYS A 62 1.82 1.49 -15.71
N LEU A 63 2.39 1.35 -14.52
CA LEU A 63 3.44 2.26 -14.06
C LEU A 63 4.78 1.90 -14.73
N PRO A 64 5.65 2.88 -15.02
CA PRO A 64 7.02 2.60 -15.41
C PRO A 64 7.84 2.15 -14.20
N TRP A 65 8.40 0.94 -14.25
CA TRP A 65 9.24 0.39 -13.18
C TRP A 65 10.30 -0.59 -13.71
N SER A 66 11.32 -0.85 -12.89
CA SER A 66 12.38 -1.83 -13.18
C SER A 66 12.67 -2.72 -11.97
N TRP A 67 13.32 -3.86 -12.20
CA TRP A 67 13.80 -4.73 -11.12
C TRP A 67 15.06 -4.15 -10.45
N ILE A 68 15.23 -4.45 -9.16
CA ILE A 68 16.47 -4.29 -8.40
C ILE A 68 16.74 -5.57 -7.60
N ASP A 69 17.99 -6.01 -7.54
CA ASP A 69 18.43 -7.17 -6.74
C ASP A 69 18.70 -6.78 -5.29
#